data_AF-E1YKC5-F1
#
_entry.id   AF-E1YKC5-F1
#
_cell.length_a   1.000
_cell.length_b   1.000
_cell.length_c   1.000
_cell.angle_alpha   90.00
_cell.angle_beta   90.00
_cell.angle_gamma   90.00
#
_symmetry.space_group_name_H-M   'P 1'
#
loop_
_entity.id
_entity.type
_entity.pdbx_description
1 polymer ?
#
loop_
_entity_poly.entity_id
_entity_poly.type
_entity_poly.pdbx_seq_one_letter_code
_entity_poly.pdbx_strand_id
1 'polypeptide(L)'
;MRNIEIDDEVFGYLQSKAIPFVETPNLTLRRLFNLNGKPTRFEKPSSQIVQEQRKGTLRKKQPKTDLHKLVQSGLLQEGQPLFLLDYQGKKIPGYDSTISGNNLLWNNERFSMSELAKECLKKEGFSSESVRGPAHWSNTDGISVKELWKQYLKTY
;
A
#
# COMPACT_ATOMS: atom_id res chain seq x y z
N MET A 1 -4.01 -23.98 31.99
CA MET A 1 -2.72 -23.89 31.28
C MET A 1 -2.21 -25.31 31.08
N ARG A 2 -1.63 -25.62 29.92
CA ARG A 2 -0.97 -26.92 29.69
C ARG A 2 0.53 -26.70 29.80
N ASN A 3 1.23 -27.64 30.40
CA ASN A 3 2.69 -27.59 30.56
C ASN A 3 3.33 -28.40 29.45
N ILE A 4 4.45 -27.90 28.94
CA ILE A 4 5.34 -28.57 28.00
C ILE A 4 6.75 -28.48 28.56
N GLU A 5 7.52 -29.56 28.44
CA GLU A 5 8.94 -29.58 28.80
C GLU A 5 9.78 -29.43 27.53
N ILE A 6 10.82 -28.62 27.63
CA ILE A 6 11.79 -28.35 26.58
C ILE A 6 13.19 -28.44 27.19
N ASP A 7 14.18 -28.75 26.36
CA ASP A 7 15.58 -28.76 26.79
C ASP A 7 16.14 -27.34 26.98
N ASP A 8 17.32 -27.25 27.59
CA ASP A 8 17.99 -25.98 27.92
C ASP A 8 18.36 -25.18 26.66
N GLU A 9 18.69 -25.88 25.56
CA GLU A 9 19.03 -25.24 24.29
C GLU A 9 17.82 -24.54 23.66
N VAL A 10 16.67 -25.23 23.61
CA VAL A 10 15.42 -24.64 23.11
C VAL A 10 14.93 -23.55 24.04
N PHE A 11 15.11 -23.70 25.36
CA PHE A 11 14.78 -22.65 26.32
C PHE A 11 15.60 -21.38 26.08
N GLY A 12 16.93 -21.50 25.95
CA GLY A 12 17.82 -20.37 25.67
C GLY A 12 17.50 -19.70 24.33
N TYR A 13 17.19 -20.49 23.31
CA TYR A 13 16.74 -19.96 22.03
C TYR A 13 15.42 -19.19 22.16
N LEU A 14 14.43 -19.75 22.87
CA LEU A 14 13.14 -19.10 23.08
C LEU A 14 13.28 -17.78 23.84
N GLN A 15 14.13 -17.74 24.86
CA GLN A 15 14.43 -16.53 25.64
C GLN A 15 15.09 -15.45 24.76
N SER A 16 16.03 -15.83 23.90
CA SER A 16 16.70 -14.89 22.98
C SER A 16 15.75 -14.22 21.98
N LYS A 17 14.62 -14.88 21.68
CA LYS A 17 13.61 -14.39 20.75
C LYS A 17 12.49 -13.61 21.43
N ALA A 18 12.31 -13.76 22.74
CA ALA A 18 11.26 -13.08 23.50
C ALA A 18 11.54 -11.58 23.59
N ILE A 19 10.48 -10.77 23.56
CA ILE A 19 10.59 -9.34 23.90
C ILE A 19 10.48 -9.20 25.43
N PRO A 20 11.53 -8.73 26.13
CA PRO A 20 11.52 -8.62 27.58
C PRO A 20 10.32 -7.81 28.08
N PHE A 21 9.67 -8.29 29.15
CA PHE A 21 8.54 -7.63 29.84
C PHE A 21 7.26 -7.43 29.01
N VAL A 22 7.25 -7.82 27.73
CA VAL A 22 6.11 -7.66 26.82
C VAL A 22 5.51 -9.01 26.44
N GLU A 23 6.35 -10.01 26.18
CA GLU A 23 5.90 -11.31 25.68
C GLU A 23 5.98 -12.41 26.75
N THR A 24 4.93 -13.23 26.83
CA THR A 24 4.95 -14.51 27.54
C THR A 24 5.55 -15.60 26.63
N PRO A 25 5.98 -16.76 27.18
CA PRO A 25 6.49 -17.87 26.36
C PRO A 25 5.50 -18.30 25.27
N ASN A 26 4.21 -18.38 25.59
CA ASN A 26 3.16 -18.73 24.62
C ASN A 26 2.98 -17.67 23.52
N LEU A 27 3.13 -16.39 23.84
CA LEU A 27 3.09 -15.32 22.82
C LEU A 27 4.31 -15.38 21.91
N THR A 28 5.48 -15.65 22.49
CA THR A 28 6.74 -15.84 21.75
C THR A 28 6.61 -17.00 20.78
N LEU A 29 6.11 -18.16 21.24
CA LEU A 29 5.87 -19.33 20.37
C LEU A 29 4.84 -19.03 19.27
N ARG A 30 3.71 -18.40 19.60
CA ARG A 30 2.68 -18.04 18.60
C ARG A 30 3.21 -17.10 17.52
N ARG A 31 4.11 -16.18 17.88
CA ARG A 31 4.78 -15.30 16.92
C ARG A 31 5.80 -16.06 16.08
N LEU A 32 6.63 -16.89 16.69
CA LEU A 32 7.65 -17.68 15.97
C LEU A 32 7.02 -18.63 14.95
N PHE A 33 5.90 -19.26 15.30
CA PHE A 33 5.18 -20.19 14.43
C PHE A 33 4.05 -19.55 13.60
N ASN A 34 3.94 -18.20 13.61
CA ASN A 34 2.90 -17.45 12.88
C ASN A 34 1.46 -17.96 13.15
N LEU A 35 1.18 -18.44 14.37
CA LEU A 35 -0.12 -19.01 14.76
C LEU A 35 -1.18 -17.93 15.03
N ASN A 36 -0.77 -16.66 15.14
CA ASN A 36 -1.68 -15.53 15.20
C ASN A 36 -2.00 -15.08 13.77
N GLY A 37 -3.03 -15.68 13.18
CA GLY A 37 -3.52 -15.32 11.85
C GLY A 37 -3.78 -13.81 11.75
N LYS A 38 -3.03 -13.14 10.87
CA LYS A 38 -3.00 -11.69 10.59
C LYS A 38 -2.55 -10.81 11.77
N PRO A 39 -1.63 -9.84 11.55
CA PRO A 39 -1.10 -9.02 12.64
C PRO A 39 -2.17 -8.04 13.14
N THR A 40 -2.71 -8.31 14.33
CA THR A 40 -3.39 -7.30 15.13
C THR A 40 -2.37 -6.22 15.46
N ARG A 41 -2.61 -5.00 14.95
CA ARG A 41 -1.81 -3.81 15.23
C ARG A 41 -1.77 -3.60 16.75
N PHE A 42 -0.63 -3.84 17.37
CA PHE A 42 -0.37 -3.29 18.69
C PHE A 42 -0.07 -1.80 18.53
N GLU A 43 -0.93 -0.98 19.12
CA GLU A 43 -0.73 0.45 19.30
C GLU A 43 0.54 0.67 20.12
N LYS A 44 1.45 1.49 19.58
CA LYS A 44 2.69 1.85 20.27
C LYS A 44 2.40 2.99 21.26
N PRO A 45 2.87 2.92 22.51
CA PRO A 45 3.17 4.14 23.23
C PRO A 45 4.42 4.78 22.63
N SER A 46 4.29 6.06 22.31
CA SER A 46 5.37 6.96 21.94
C SER A 46 6.43 6.98 23.03
N SER A 47 7.69 6.70 22.69
CA SER A 47 8.85 7.55 23.00
C SER A 47 10.14 6.96 22.42
N GLN A 48 11.07 7.87 22.16
CA GLN A 48 12.23 7.76 21.29
C GLN A 48 13.38 6.95 21.89
N ILE A 49 14.42 6.75 21.05
CA ILE A 49 15.77 6.27 21.35
C ILE A 49 15.92 4.74 21.20
N VAL A 50 16.38 4.31 20.02
CA VAL A 50 17.71 3.71 19.79
C VAL A 50 17.90 3.67 18.27
N GLN A 51 18.76 4.56 17.77
CA GLN A 51 19.47 4.34 16.52
C GLN A 51 20.44 3.19 16.77
N GLU A 52 20.21 2.02 16.17
CA GLU A 52 21.25 1.31 15.40
C GLU A 52 20.76 -0.05 14.88
N GLN A 53 21.13 -0.29 13.63
CA GLN A 53 21.37 -1.61 13.04
C GLN A 53 20.18 -2.57 12.95
N ARG A 54 19.30 -2.29 11.99
CA ARG A 54 18.80 -3.35 11.12
C ARG A 54 19.19 -3.04 9.68
N LYS A 55 20.25 -3.70 9.20
CA LYS A 55 20.42 -4.05 7.79
C LYS A 55 19.28 -5.00 7.39
N GLY A 56 18.04 -4.54 7.46
CA GLY A 56 17.00 -5.07 6.61
C GLY A 56 17.31 -4.52 5.23
N THR A 57 17.39 -5.39 4.21
CA THR A 57 17.28 -4.97 2.81
C THR A 57 16.26 -3.84 2.75
N LEU A 58 16.73 -2.60 2.54
CA LEU A 58 15.88 -1.45 2.35
C LEU A 58 14.98 -1.87 1.20
N ARG A 59 13.73 -2.24 1.51
CA ARG A 59 12.72 -2.44 0.48
C ARG A 59 12.69 -1.10 -0.23
N LYS A 60 13.34 -1.02 -1.40
CA LYS A 60 13.32 0.17 -2.24
C LYS A 60 11.84 0.48 -2.39
N LYS A 61 11.39 1.56 -1.73
CA LYS A 61 9.99 1.97 -1.79
C LYS A 61 9.69 2.10 -3.26
N GLN A 62 8.66 1.40 -3.74
CA GLN A 62 8.27 1.54 -5.14
C GLN A 62 8.07 3.03 -5.41
N PRO A 63 8.70 3.57 -6.46
CA PRO A 63 8.66 4.99 -6.73
C PRO A 63 7.20 5.40 -6.94
N LYS A 64 6.83 6.54 -6.34
CA LYS A 64 5.49 7.09 -6.44
C LYS A 64 5.18 7.34 -7.91
N THR A 65 3.99 6.93 -8.34
CA THR A 65 3.52 7.18 -9.71
C THR A 65 3.44 8.67 -9.96
N ASP A 66 3.98 9.08 -11.11
CA ASP A 66 4.09 10.47 -11.54
C ASP A 66 3.46 10.58 -12.93
N LEU A 67 2.34 11.30 -13.02
CA LEU A 67 1.59 11.44 -14.28
C LEU A 67 2.40 12.24 -15.29
N HIS A 68 3.15 13.25 -14.84
CA HIS A 68 3.97 14.07 -15.73
C HIS A 68 5.03 13.23 -16.46
N LYS A 69 5.65 12.27 -15.76
CA LYS A 69 6.62 11.34 -16.38
C LYS A 69 5.96 10.41 -17.38
N LEU A 70 4.75 9.93 -17.09
CA LEU A 70 3.99 9.10 -18.03
C LEU A 70 3.64 9.88 -19.29
N VAL A 71 3.21 11.14 -19.15
CA VAL A 71 2.93 12.03 -20.29
C VAL A 71 4.21 12.33 -21.08
N GLN A 72 5.31 12.67 -20.41
CA GLN A 72 6.60 12.95 -21.05
C GLN A 72 7.16 11.73 -21.80
N SER A 73 6.89 10.52 -21.31
CA SER A 73 7.29 9.25 -21.97
C SER A 73 6.35 8.84 -23.12
N GLY A 74 5.23 9.55 -23.33
CA GLY A 74 4.23 9.21 -24.35
C GLY A 74 3.29 8.05 -23.99
N LEU A 75 3.36 7.52 -22.76
CA LEU A 75 2.46 6.47 -22.26
C LEU A 75 1.06 7.00 -21.94
N LEU A 76 0.94 8.31 -21.68
CA LEU A 76 -0.31 9.04 -21.51
C LEU A 76 -0.24 10.35 -22.31
N GLN A 77 -1.39 10.95 -22.60
CA GLN A 77 -1.46 12.26 -23.22
C GLN A 77 -2.08 13.29 -22.27
N GLU A 78 -1.55 14.51 -22.29
CA GLU A 78 -2.16 15.65 -21.61
C GLU A 78 -3.55 15.91 -22.20
N GLY A 79 -4.56 16.12 -21.36
CA GLY A 79 -5.94 16.27 -21.84
C GLY A 79 -6.66 14.96 -22.14
N GLN A 80 -6.03 13.80 -21.96
CA GLN A 80 -6.69 12.51 -22.16
C GLN A 80 -7.67 12.20 -21.02
N PRO A 81 -8.87 11.68 -21.30
CA PRO A 81 -9.79 11.21 -20.28
C PRO A 81 -9.31 9.90 -19.66
N LEU A 82 -9.42 9.82 -18.34
CA LEU A 82 -9.25 8.62 -17.53
C LEU A 82 -10.58 8.21 -16.93
N PHE A 83 -10.78 6.91 -16.87
CA PHE A 83 -11.97 6.28 -16.30
C PHE A 83 -11.64 5.67 -14.94
N LEU A 84 -12.52 5.92 -13.98
CA LEU A 84 -12.45 5.30 -12.68
C LEU A 84 -12.76 3.81 -12.75
N LEU A 85 -11.98 3.00 -12.06
CA LEU A 85 -12.15 1.58 -11.86
C LEU A 85 -12.50 1.27 -10.41
N ASP A 86 -13.41 0.32 -10.20
CA ASP A 86 -13.68 -0.26 -8.89
C ASP A 86 -12.55 -1.18 -8.40
N TYR A 87 -12.75 -1.83 -7.26
CA TYR A 87 -11.78 -2.81 -6.72
C TYR A 87 -11.70 -4.11 -7.52
N GLN A 88 -12.67 -4.38 -8.39
CA GLN A 88 -12.72 -5.54 -9.28
C GLN A 88 -12.13 -5.23 -10.67
N GLY A 89 -11.74 -3.98 -10.93
CA GLY A 89 -11.23 -3.53 -12.23
C GLY A 89 -12.33 -3.18 -13.24
N LYS A 90 -13.59 -3.05 -12.80
CA LYS A 90 -14.71 -2.64 -13.63
C LYS A 90 -14.79 -1.11 -13.70
N LYS A 91 -15.00 -0.58 -14.90
CA LYS A 91 -15.19 0.85 -15.13
C LYS A 91 -16.48 1.32 -14.45
N ILE A 92 -16.37 2.41 -13.69
CA ILE A 92 -17.51 3.10 -13.07
C ILE A 92 -17.86 4.29 -13.98
N PRO A 93 -19.02 4.27 -14.67
CA PRO A 93 -19.42 5.38 -15.54
C PRO A 93 -19.76 6.63 -14.71
N GLY A 94 -19.50 7.82 -15.27
CA GLY A 94 -19.85 9.11 -14.65
C GLY A 94 -18.73 9.78 -13.84
N TYR A 95 -17.53 9.19 -13.79
CA TYR A 95 -16.34 9.76 -13.15
C TYR A 95 -15.18 9.90 -14.12
N ASP A 96 -15.46 10.38 -15.33
CA ASP A 96 -14.44 10.73 -16.32
C ASP A 96 -13.61 11.92 -15.83
N SER A 97 -12.29 11.77 -15.87
CA SER A 97 -11.35 12.77 -15.35
C SER A 97 -10.25 13.03 -16.35
N THR A 98 -9.89 14.29 -16.58
CA THR A 98 -8.91 14.64 -17.60
C THR A 98 -7.52 14.79 -17.00
N ILE A 99 -6.47 14.30 -17.66
CA ILE A 99 -5.09 14.50 -17.19
C ILE A 99 -4.71 15.98 -17.35
N SER A 100 -4.25 16.59 -16.26
CA SER A 100 -3.68 17.94 -16.24
C SER A 100 -2.37 17.96 -15.44
N GLY A 101 -1.25 17.79 -16.14
CA GLY A 101 0.09 17.73 -15.56
C GLY A 101 0.25 16.54 -14.60
N ASN A 102 0.42 16.82 -13.30
CA ASN A 102 0.52 15.78 -12.27
C ASN A 102 -0.81 15.48 -11.55
N ASN A 103 -1.90 16.15 -11.95
CA ASN A 103 -3.21 16.06 -11.32
C ASN A 103 -4.26 15.60 -12.34
N LEU A 104 -5.43 15.26 -11.81
CA LEU A 104 -6.63 15.00 -12.60
C LEU A 104 -7.58 16.19 -12.47
N LEU A 105 -8.19 16.56 -13.59
CA LEU A 105 -9.19 17.59 -13.68
C LEU A 105 -10.56 16.95 -13.74
N TRP A 106 -11.39 17.24 -12.75
CA TRP A 106 -12.75 16.71 -12.62
C TRP A 106 -13.66 17.86 -12.17
N ASN A 107 -14.79 18.07 -12.85
CA ASN A 107 -15.69 19.21 -12.62
C ASN A 107 -14.98 20.58 -12.61
N ASN A 108 -13.96 20.77 -13.45
CA ASN A 108 -13.12 21.98 -13.52
C ASN A 108 -12.24 22.25 -12.29
N GLU A 109 -12.17 21.30 -11.35
CA GLU A 109 -11.29 21.33 -10.18
C GLU A 109 -10.14 20.33 -10.34
N ARG A 110 -9.00 20.62 -9.70
CA ARG A 110 -7.80 19.80 -9.76
C ARG A 110 -7.65 18.95 -8.52
N PHE A 111 -7.58 17.64 -8.72
CA PHE A 111 -7.42 16.67 -7.64
C PHE A 111 -6.23 15.76 -7.88
N SER A 112 -5.65 15.25 -6.79
CA SER A 112 -4.70 14.16 -6.90
C SER A 112 -5.42 12.84 -7.23
N MET A 113 -4.75 11.92 -7.93
CA MET A 113 -5.32 10.61 -8.29
C MET A 113 -5.93 9.86 -7.09
N SER A 114 -5.27 9.90 -5.93
CA SER A 114 -5.75 9.18 -4.74
C SER A 114 -6.94 9.85 -4.07
N GLU A 115 -6.95 11.18 -4.06
CA GLU A 115 -8.02 11.98 -3.46
C GLU A 115 -9.30 11.88 -4.28
N LEU A 116 -9.19 12.07 -5.59
CA LEU A 116 -10.32 11.93 -6.49
C LEU A 116 -10.88 10.50 -6.47
N ALA A 117 -10.00 9.49 -6.52
CA ALA A 117 -10.44 8.10 -6.42
C ALA A 117 -11.14 7.81 -5.09
N LYS A 118 -10.65 8.37 -3.97
CA LYS A 118 -11.30 8.21 -2.66
C LYS A 118 -12.68 8.86 -2.66
N GLU A 119 -12.82 10.07 -3.21
CA GLU A 119 -14.09 10.77 -3.26
C GLU A 119 -15.12 10.03 -4.13
N CYS A 120 -14.74 9.62 -5.34
CA CYS A 120 -15.63 8.93 -6.25
C CYS A 120 -16.01 7.53 -5.72
N LEU A 121 -15.06 6.76 -5.19
CA LEU A 121 -15.36 5.45 -4.59
C LEU A 121 -16.27 5.56 -3.37
N LYS A 122 -16.14 6.64 -2.57
CA LYS A 122 -17.03 6.90 -1.44
C LYS A 122 -18.45 7.20 -1.90
N LYS A 123 -18.63 7.92 -3.02
CA LYS A 123 -19.95 8.19 -3.62
C LYS A 123 -20.64 6.91 -4.10
N GLU A 124 -19.87 5.94 -4.59
CA GLU A 124 -20.35 4.59 -4.96
C GLU A 124 -20.57 3.65 -3.75
N GLY A 125 -20.34 4.12 -2.52
CA GLY A 125 -20.57 3.35 -1.29
C GLY A 125 -19.37 2.53 -0.80
N PHE A 126 -18.19 2.67 -1.41
CA PHE A 126 -16.98 2.01 -0.92
C PHE A 126 -16.28 2.85 0.15
N SER A 127 -16.22 2.35 1.39
CA SER A 127 -15.53 2.99 2.50
C SER A 127 -14.12 2.43 2.71
N SER A 128 -13.13 2.98 2.01
CA SER A 128 -11.71 2.70 2.27
C SER A 128 -10.94 3.97 2.58
N GLU A 129 -10.24 3.97 3.72
CA GLU A 129 -9.34 5.06 4.10
C GLU A 129 -8.02 5.06 3.30
N SER A 130 -7.67 3.92 2.69
CA SER A 130 -6.44 3.78 1.92
C SER A 130 -6.74 3.32 0.49
N VAL A 131 -6.85 4.29 -0.41
CA VAL A 131 -7.09 4.06 -1.84
C VAL A 131 -5.77 4.15 -2.59
N ARG A 132 -5.49 3.15 -3.43
CA ARG A 132 -4.33 3.16 -4.32
C ARG A 132 -4.70 3.91 -5.59
N GLY A 133 -4.70 5.25 -5.55
CA GLY A 133 -5.11 6.15 -6.65
C GLY A 133 -4.76 5.63 -8.05
N PRO A 134 -3.47 5.41 -8.40
CA PRO A 134 -3.07 4.98 -9.74
C PRO A 134 -3.66 3.64 -10.22
N ALA A 135 -4.10 2.77 -9.31
CA ALA A 135 -4.71 1.50 -9.68
C ALA A 135 -6.17 1.66 -10.14
N HIS A 136 -6.83 2.73 -9.69
CA HIS A 136 -8.24 2.99 -9.96
C HIS A 136 -8.45 3.90 -11.17
N TRP A 137 -7.40 4.36 -11.82
CA TRP A 137 -7.52 5.16 -13.04
C TRP A 137 -7.06 4.34 -14.22
N SER A 138 -7.84 4.35 -15.29
CA SER A 138 -7.53 3.66 -16.55
C SER A 138 -7.68 4.59 -17.74
N ASN A 139 -6.86 4.38 -18.76
CA ASN A 139 -6.98 5.09 -20.02
C ASN A 139 -8.15 4.54 -20.87
N THR A 140 -8.33 5.10 -22.05
CA THR A 140 -9.31 4.64 -23.06
C THR A 140 -9.16 3.16 -23.39
N ASP A 141 -7.93 2.67 -23.43
CA ASP A 141 -7.58 1.27 -23.75
C ASP A 141 -7.84 0.31 -22.57
N GLY A 142 -8.28 0.82 -21.42
CA GLY A 142 -8.54 0.03 -20.22
C GLY A 142 -7.28 -0.35 -19.44
N ILE A 143 -6.12 0.22 -19.78
CA ILE A 143 -4.88 -0.01 -19.04
C ILE A 143 -4.85 0.94 -17.84
N SER A 144 -4.62 0.37 -16.65
CA SER A 144 -4.52 1.19 -15.43
C SER A 144 -3.24 2.02 -15.40
N VAL A 145 -3.31 3.21 -14.79
CA VAL A 145 -2.14 4.10 -14.60
C VAL A 145 -1.04 3.39 -13.80
N LYS A 146 -1.41 2.48 -12.88
CA LYS A 146 -0.46 1.60 -12.18
C LYS A 146 0.27 0.65 -13.13
N GLU A 147 -0.41 0.08 -14.13
CA GLU A 147 0.22 -0.79 -15.13
C GLU A 147 1.16 0.02 -16.03
N LEU A 148 0.73 1.19 -16.49
CA LEU A 148 1.55 2.12 -17.28
C LEU A 148 2.81 2.53 -16.50
N TRP A 149 2.67 2.82 -15.20
CA TRP A 149 3.81 3.12 -14.34
C TRP A 149 4.79 1.96 -14.20
N LYS A 150 4.31 0.72 -14.09
CA LYS A 150 5.19 -0.45 -14.09
C LYS A 150 5.91 -0.62 -15.42
N GLN A 151 5.23 -0.35 -16.54
CA GLN A 151 5.85 -0.40 -17.87
C GLN A 151 6.96 0.65 -17.97
N TYR A 152 6.69 1.88 -17.55
CA TYR A 152 7.68 2.95 -17.49
C TYR A 152 8.93 2.54 -16.69
N LEU A 153 8.76 1.99 -15.47
CA LEU A 153 9.89 1.55 -14.61
C LEU A 153 10.65 0.32 -15.13
N LYS A 154 10.09 -0.42 -16.10
CA LYS A 154 10.81 -1.53 -16.75
C LYS A 154 11.64 -1.02 -17.92
N THR A 155 11.16 0.01 -18.61
CA THR A 155 11.79 0.57 -19.79
C THR A 155 12.87 1.61 -19.44
N TYR A 156 12.72 2.31 -18.32
CA TYR A 156 13.60 3.40 -17.85
C TYR A 156 14.06 3.15 -16.40
#